data_AF-A0A836THW8-F1
#
_entry.id   AF-A0A836THW8-F1
#
_cell.length_a   1.000
_cell.length_b   1.000
_cell.length_c   1.000
_cell.angle_alpha   90.00
_cell.angle_beta   90.00
_cell.angle_gamma   90.00
#
_symmetry.space_group_name_H-M   'P 1'
#
loop_
_entity.id
_entity.type
_entity.pdbx_description
1 polymer ?
#
loop_
_entity_poly.entity_id
_entity_poly.type
_entity_poly.pdbx_seq_one_letter_code
_entity_poly.pdbx_strand_id
1 'polypeptide(L)'
;MNQNSALGESPRVTGVNHLAFITEDMERTIRFYRDLLGMELVAGIGHDGYRHYFFKFGDAQIAFFEYDGARPMEYKFHGVMTNKPLGFDHLSLTVESKEDLFAFKDRLEAAGVEVTGAIDHGTIWSIYFFDHNVIPLEISWECMEMLVVPAMSEDDPMDIVAEGSGPQPGVWPAVTKPTPPAQMVASPGNGLPMRETFLREGKARLKDGFPAAAE
;
A
#
# COMPACT_ATOMS: atom_id res chain seq x y z
N MET A 1 17.89 -25.77 16.43
CA MET A 1 16.90 -25.74 17.52
C MET A 1 16.61 -24.29 17.82
N ASN A 2 15.55 -23.73 17.22
CA ASN A 2 15.15 -22.35 17.51
C ASN A 2 14.14 -22.39 18.66
N GLN A 3 14.60 -22.01 19.84
CA GLN A 3 13.71 -21.67 20.95
C GLN A 3 13.12 -20.28 20.67
N ASN A 4 12.01 -20.24 19.94
CA ASN A 4 11.07 -19.13 19.99
C ASN A 4 9.71 -19.72 20.39
N SER A 5 9.61 -20.08 21.66
CA SER A 5 8.35 -20.45 22.28
C SER A 5 8.15 -19.61 23.54
N ALA A 6 6.99 -18.97 23.63
CA ALA A 6 6.39 -18.35 24.82
C ALA A 6 6.60 -16.83 25.04
N LEU A 7 6.41 -16.02 24.01
CA LEU A 7 5.59 -14.81 24.19
C LEU A 7 4.22 -15.16 23.61
N GLY A 8 3.16 -15.21 24.43
CA GLY A 8 1.81 -15.34 23.90
C GLY A 8 1.61 -14.23 22.88
N GLU A 9 1.51 -14.59 21.60
CA GLU A 9 1.88 -13.69 20.51
C GLU A 9 0.96 -12.47 20.48
N SER A 10 1.50 -11.31 20.91
CA SER A 10 0.86 -10.02 20.68
C SER A 10 0.51 -9.90 19.18
N PRO A 11 -0.63 -9.30 18.84
CA PRO A 11 -1.02 -9.15 17.45
C PRO A 11 0.07 -8.43 16.65
N ARG A 12 0.33 -8.90 15.43
CA ARG A 12 1.30 -8.31 14.50
C ARG A 12 0.58 -7.88 13.23
N VAL A 13 1.01 -6.75 12.67
CA VAL A 13 0.66 -6.38 11.30
C VAL A 13 1.39 -7.35 10.36
N THR A 14 0.66 -7.93 9.42
CA THR A 14 1.19 -8.99 8.54
C THR A 14 1.47 -8.52 7.11
N GLY A 15 1.09 -7.29 6.76
CA GLY A 15 1.33 -6.72 5.44
C GLY A 15 0.51 -5.46 5.21
N VAL A 16 0.58 -4.94 3.99
CA VAL A 16 -0.22 -3.80 3.52
C VAL A 16 -1.58 -4.33 3.06
N ASN A 17 -2.67 -3.89 3.69
CA ASN A 17 -4.01 -4.27 3.23
C ASN A 17 -4.39 -3.50 1.96
N HIS A 18 -4.32 -2.17 2.01
CA HIS A 18 -4.43 -1.31 0.85
C HIS A 18 -3.84 0.09 1.11
N LEU A 19 -3.44 0.78 0.04
CA LEU A 19 -3.31 2.24 0.01
C LEU A 19 -4.57 2.83 -0.62
N ALA A 20 -4.95 4.05 -0.26
CA ALA A 20 -6.11 4.72 -0.86
C ALA A 20 -5.74 6.13 -1.33
N PHE A 21 -6.05 6.42 -2.58
CA PHE A 21 -5.83 7.71 -3.22
C PHE A 21 -7.13 8.27 -3.80
N ILE A 22 -7.07 9.50 -4.30
CA ILE A 22 -8.18 10.18 -4.96
C ILE A 22 -7.80 10.37 -6.43
N THR A 23 -8.78 10.21 -7.31
CA THR A 23 -8.65 10.54 -8.72
C THR A 23 -9.81 11.41 -9.18
N GLU A 24 -9.54 12.31 -10.13
CA GLU A 24 -10.59 13.04 -10.85
C GLU A 24 -11.07 12.29 -12.11
N ASP A 25 -10.38 11.22 -12.51
CA ASP A 25 -10.71 10.43 -13.71
C ASP A 25 -10.35 8.95 -13.48
N MET A 26 -11.36 8.17 -13.10
CA MET A 26 -11.28 6.73 -12.85
C MET A 26 -11.04 5.95 -14.14
N GLU A 27 -11.46 6.45 -15.30
CA GLU A 27 -11.18 5.77 -16.56
C GLU A 27 -9.68 5.80 -16.85
N ARG A 28 -9.05 6.98 -16.75
CA ARG A 28 -7.58 7.11 -16.86
C ARG A 28 -6.85 6.30 -15.80
N THR A 29 -7.37 6.28 -14.58
CA THR A 29 -6.82 5.46 -13.48
C THR A 29 -6.85 3.98 -13.83
N ILE A 30 -7.95 3.46 -14.37
CA ILE A 30 -8.03 2.06 -14.80
C ILE A 30 -7.02 1.80 -15.92
N ARG A 31 -6.93 2.68 -16.94
CA ARG A 31 -5.95 2.52 -18.02
C ARG A 31 -4.52 2.52 -17.50
N PHE A 32 -4.22 3.35 -16.52
CA PHE A 32 -2.88 3.43 -15.95
C PHE A 32 -2.54 2.21 -15.09
N TYR A 33 -3.29 1.96 -14.02
CA TYR A 33 -2.93 0.93 -13.05
C TYR A 33 -3.20 -0.50 -13.56
N ARG A 34 -4.32 -0.73 -14.26
CA ARG A 34 -4.63 -2.06 -14.81
C ARG A 34 -3.89 -2.33 -16.11
N ASP A 35 -4.02 -1.43 -17.09
CA ASP A 35 -3.55 -1.73 -18.44
C ASP A 35 -2.06 -1.44 -18.64
N LEU A 36 -1.52 -0.36 -18.04
CA LEU A 36 -0.11 0.02 -18.20
C LEU A 36 0.80 -0.65 -17.17
N LEU A 37 0.42 -0.59 -15.88
CA LEU A 37 1.20 -1.20 -14.80
C LEU A 37 0.91 -2.69 -14.60
N GLY A 38 -0.16 -3.23 -15.20
CA GLY A 38 -0.48 -4.66 -15.15
C GLY A 38 -1.12 -5.14 -13.85
N MET A 39 -1.69 -4.24 -13.03
CA MET A 39 -2.41 -4.61 -11.82
C MET A 39 -3.79 -5.20 -12.13
N GLU A 40 -4.38 -5.93 -11.19
CA GLU A 40 -5.70 -6.54 -11.37
C GLU A 40 -6.80 -5.65 -10.76
N LEU A 41 -7.76 -5.17 -11.55
CA LEU A 41 -8.97 -4.51 -11.01
C LEU A 41 -9.89 -5.57 -10.37
N VAL A 42 -9.87 -5.69 -9.04
CA VAL A 42 -10.48 -6.82 -8.32
C VAL A 42 -11.87 -6.53 -7.75
N ALA A 43 -12.16 -5.27 -7.42
CA ALA A 43 -13.44 -4.88 -6.85
C ALA A 43 -13.74 -3.40 -7.09
N GLY A 44 -15.02 -3.04 -7.01
CA GLY A 44 -15.43 -1.66 -7.09
C GLY A 44 -16.86 -1.46 -6.63
N ILE A 45 -17.12 -0.28 -6.10
CA ILE A 45 -18.45 0.23 -5.82
C ILE A 45 -18.62 1.59 -6.50
N GLY A 46 -19.82 1.89 -6.99
CA GLY A 46 -20.16 3.22 -7.47
C GLY A 46 -21.64 3.52 -7.32
N HIS A 47 -21.95 4.75 -6.91
CA HIS A 47 -23.30 5.30 -6.74
C HIS A 47 -23.22 6.83 -6.64
N ASP A 48 -24.27 7.54 -7.08
CA ASP A 48 -24.43 9.00 -6.86
C ASP A 48 -23.22 9.89 -7.23
N GLY A 49 -22.53 9.56 -8.33
CA GLY A 49 -21.34 10.31 -8.77
C GLY A 49 -20.06 9.99 -7.97
N TYR A 50 -20.10 9.00 -7.10
CA TYR A 50 -18.96 8.45 -6.37
C TYR A 50 -18.54 7.09 -6.95
N ARG A 51 -17.22 6.85 -7.03
CA ARG A 51 -16.63 5.54 -7.33
C ARG A 51 -15.53 5.22 -6.33
N HIS A 52 -15.39 3.95 -5.98
CA HIS A 52 -14.28 3.45 -5.15
C HIS A 52 -13.82 2.07 -5.63
N TYR A 53 -12.69 2.04 -6.35
CA TYR A 53 -12.22 0.86 -7.09
C TYR A 53 -10.86 0.39 -6.55
N PHE A 54 -10.63 -0.93 -6.57
CA PHE A 54 -9.48 -1.60 -5.97
C PHE A 54 -8.67 -2.35 -7.02
N PHE A 55 -7.37 -2.08 -7.05
CA PHE A 55 -6.37 -2.70 -7.92
C PHE A 55 -5.40 -3.53 -7.08
N LYS A 56 -5.25 -4.81 -7.38
CA LYS A 56 -4.37 -5.73 -6.65
C LYS A 56 -3.02 -5.87 -7.34
N PHE A 57 -1.96 -5.90 -6.53
CA PHE A 57 -0.58 -6.20 -6.93
C PHE A 57 0.11 -6.97 -5.79
N GLY A 58 0.73 -8.11 -6.10
CA GLY A 58 1.21 -9.04 -5.07
C GLY A 58 0.09 -9.39 -4.06
N ASP A 59 0.38 -9.19 -2.77
CA ASP A 59 -0.58 -9.38 -1.67
C ASP A 59 -1.27 -8.09 -1.21
N ALA A 60 -0.95 -6.95 -1.81
CA ALA A 60 -1.47 -5.63 -1.46
C ALA A 60 -2.45 -5.10 -2.52
N GLN A 61 -3.10 -3.97 -2.19
CA GLN A 61 -4.02 -3.27 -3.09
C GLN A 61 -3.78 -1.76 -3.08
N ILE A 62 -4.10 -1.09 -4.17
CA ILE A 62 -4.31 0.36 -4.21
C ILE A 62 -5.77 0.59 -4.55
N ALA A 63 -6.41 1.50 -3.83
CA ALA A 63 -7.78 1.91 -4.05
C ALA A 63 -7.85 3.37 -4.48
N PHE A 64 -8.83 3.70 -5.32
CA PHE A 64 -9.07 5.07 -5.76
C PHE A 64 -10.50 5.48 -5.47
N PHE A 65 -10.67 6.63 -4.82
CA PHE A 65 -11.91 7.36 -4.73
C PHE A 65 -12.03 8.35 -5.88
N GLU A 66 -13.19 8.39 -6.55
CA GLU A 66 -13.54 9.44 -7.50
C GLU A 66 -14.86 10.07 -7.07
N TYR A 67 -14.92 11.40 -7.09
CA TYR A 67 -16.11 12.19 -6.77
C TYR A 67 -15.98 13.61 -7.35
N ASP A 68 -17.11 14.33 -7.42
CA ASP A 68 -17.12 15.71 -7.90
C ASP A 68 -16.26 16.63 -7.03
N GLY A 69 -15.44 17.46 -7.67
CA GLY A 69 -14.48 18.33 -7.01
C GLY A 69 -13.14 17.68 -6.65
N ALA A 70 -12.93 16.39 -6.92
CA ALA A 70 -11.61 15.77 -6.85
C ALA A 70 -10.62 16.50 -7.79
N ARG A 71 -9.36 16.61 -7.36
CA ARG A 71 -8.27 17.28 -8.09
C ARG A 71 -6.95 16.53 -7.92
N PRO A 72 -6.02 16.64 -8.90
CA PRO A 72 -4.67 16.11 -8.77
C PRO A 72 -3.93 16.70 -7.55
N MET A 73 -2.92 15.98 -7.06
CA MET A 73 -2.04 16.46 -6.02
C MET A 73 -1.24 17.69 -6.48
N GLU A 74 -0.82 18.54 -5.53
CA GLU A 74 0.22 19.51 -5.84
C GLU A 74 1.49 18.77 -6.24
N TYR A 75 2.09 19.16 -7.38
CA TYR A 75 3.33 18.57 -7.84
C TYR A 75 4.43 18.69 -6.78
N LYS A 76 5.02 17.54 -6.45
CA LYS A 76 6.19 17.42 -5.59
C LYS A 76 7.01 16.24 -6.08
N PHE A 77 8.31 16.47 -6.33
CA PHE A 77 9.21 15.40 -6.73
C PHE A 77 9.60 14.50 -5.55
N HIS A 78 9.80 13.22 -5.85
CA HIS A 78 10.06 12.14 -4.90
C HIS A 78 11.28 12.44 -4.03
N GLY A 79 11.17 12.25 -2.72
CA GLY A 79 12.29 12.38 -1.78
C GLY A 79 12.86 13.80 -1.62
N VAL A 80 12.26 14.82 -2.24
CA VAL A 80 12.76 16.20 -2.14
C VAL A 80 12.38 16.80 -0.79
N MET A 81 13.40 17.33 -0.10
CA MET A 81 13.22 18.10 1.14
C MET A 81 12.19 19.21 0.96
N THR A 82 11.28 19.33 1.92
CA THR A 82 10.22 20.33 1.88
C THR A 82 9.99 20.97 3.24
N ASN A 83 9.64 22.24 3.23
CA ASN A 83 9.15 22.99 4.38
C ASN A 83 7.62 23.16 4.36
N LYS A 84 6.93 22.59 3.36
CA LYS A 84 5.47 22.51 3.33
C LYS A 84 5.00 21.48 4.38
N PRO A 85 3.73 21.56 4.84
CA PRO A 85 3.15 20.53 5.69
C PRO A 85 3.39 19.13 5.11
N LEU A 86 3.82 18.20 5.97
CA LEU A 86 4.10 16.83 5.56
C LEU A 86 2.82 16.17 5.02
N GLY A 87 2.97 15.46 3.90
CA GLY A 87 1.92 14.70 3.22
C GLY A 87 2.46 13.37 2.72
N PHE A 88 1.83 12.79 1.70
CA PHE A 88 2.34 11.59 1.02
C PHE A 88 3.56 11.94 0.14
N ASP A 89 4.67 11.21 0.28
CA ASP A 89 5.89 11.48 -0.48
C ASP A 89 5.88 10.77 -1.84
N HIS A 90 5.97 9.43 -1.85
CA HIS A 90 5.85 8.60 -3.04
C HIS A 90 5.49 7.16 -2.67
N LEU A 91 5.08 6.38 -3.67
CA LEU A 91 4.91 4.93 -3.58
C LEU A 91 5.95 4.22 -4.45
N SER A 92 6.82 3.41 -3.84
CA SER A 92 7.69 2.48 -4.57
C SER A 92 7.03 1.11 -4.73
N LEU A 93 7.06 0.59 -5.96
CA LEU A 93 6.56 -0.72 -6.36
C LEU A 93 7.73 -1.63 -6.73
N THR A 94 7.76 -2.84 -6.19
CA THR A 94 8.88 -3.75 -6.43
C THR A 94 8.75 -4.53 -7.75
N VAL A 95 9.89 -4.84 -8.36
CA VAL A 95 10.03 -5.79 -9.47
C VAL A 95 11.16 -6.79 -9.18
N GLU A 96 11.06 -7.98 -9.75
CA GLU A 96 11.92 -9.12 -9.43
C GLU A 96 13.34 -9.02 -10.00
N SER A 97 13.54 -8.21 -11.05
CA SER A 97 14.81 -8.14 -11.76
C SER A 97 15.11 -6.75 -12.31
N LYS A 98 16.40 -6.49 -12.60
CA LYS A 98 16.81 -5.30 -13.36
C LYS A 98 16.18 -5.28 -14.76
N GLU A 99 16.02 -6.44 -15.39
CA GLU A 99 15.40 -6.56 -16.71
C GLU A 99 13.94 -6.09 -16.65
N ASP A 100 13.19 -6.46 -15.61
CA ASP A 100 11.81 -5.98 -15.40
C ASP A 100 11.77 -4.47 -15.15
N LEU A 101 12.72 -3.92 -14.39
CA LEU A 101 12.84 -2.48 -14.15
C LEU A 101 12.97 -1.69 -15.46
N PHE A 102 13.89 -2.12 -16.33
CA PHE A 102 14.07 -1.49 -17.63
C PHE A 102 12.90 -1.76 -18.60
N ALA A 103 12.27 -2.94 -18.54
CA ALA A 103 11.07 -3.22 -19.31
C ALA A 103 9.91 -2.30 -18.93
N PHE A 104 9.76 -1.96 -17.64
CA PHE A 104 8.78 -0.97 -17.19
C PHE A 104 9.14 0.44 -17.62
N LYS A 105 10.41 0.85 -17.54
CA LYS A 105 10.88 2.14 -18.08
C LYS A 105 10.47 2.30 -19.54
N ASP A 106 10.83 1.33 -20.38
CA ASP A 106 10.55 1.38 -21.82
C ASP A 106 9.04 1.39 -22.11
N ARG A 107 8.26 0.61 -21.35
CA ARG A 107 6.80 0.57 -21.46
C ARG A 107 6.15 1.91 -21.12
N LEU A 108 6.59 2.55 -20.04
CA LEU A 108 6.08 3.84 -19.58
C LEU A 108 6.41 4.95 -20.60
N GLU A 109 7.66 5.00 -21.08
CA GLU A 109 8.09 5.97 -22.08
C GLU A 109 7.35 5.78 -23.42
N ALA A 110 7.13 4.55 -23.85
CA ALA A 110 6.33 4.25 -25.05
C ALA A 110 4.86 4.69 -24.92
N ALA A 111 4.33 4.76 -23.70
CA ALA A 111 3.00 5.29 -23.40
C ALA A 111 2.98 6.82 -23.25
N GLY A 112 4.11 7.49 -23.43
CA GLY A 112 4.25 8.95 -23.29
C GLY A 112 4.36 9.44 -21.84
N VAL A 113 4.62 8.54 -20.88
CA VAL A 113 4.91 8.92 -19.49
C VAL A 113 6.37 9.34 -19.40
N GLU A 114 6.63 10.50 -18.81
CA GLU A 114 7.99 10.93 -18.52
C GLU A 114 8.57 10.10 -17.37
N VAL A 115 9.71 9.47 -17.61
CA VAL A 115 10.40 8.63 -16.64
C VAL A 115 11.79 9.19 -16.35
N THR A 116 12.11 9.36 -15.08
CA THR A 116 13.47 9.61 -14.60
C THR A 116 14.06 8.28 -14.14
N GLY A 117 15.23 7.87 -14.61
CA GLY A 117 15.82 6.60 -14.16
C GLY A 117 17.03 6.12 -14.96
N ALA A 118 17.70 5.02 -14.59
CA ALA A 118 17.62 4.28 -13.33
C ALA A 118 18.69 4.78 -12.35
N ILE A 119 18.29 5.15 -11.14
CA ILE A 119 19.19 5.65 -10.09
C ILE A 119 19.55 4.50 -9.15
N ASP A 120 20.85 4.35 -8.88
CA ASP A 120 21.38 3.38 -7.92
C ASP A 120 21.42 4.00 -6.51
N HIS A 121 20.64 3.46 -5.58
CA HIS A 121 20.60 3.87 -4.17
C HIS A 121 21.41 2.94 -3.26
N GLY A 122 22.26 2.09 -3.85
CA GLY A 122 23.10 1.12 -3.16
C GLY A 122 22.40 -0.21 -2.88
N THR A 123 21.16 -0.18 -2.37
CA THR A 123 20.37 -1.40 -2.08
C THR A 123 19.28 -1.70 -3.10
N ILE A 124 18.83 -0.67 -3.81
CA ILE A 124 17.80 -0.74 -4.84
C ILE A 124 18.20 0.11 -6.05
N TRP A 125 17.74 -0.30 -7.22
CA TRP A 125 17.73 0.54 -8.41
C TRP A 125 16.32 0.98 -8.73
N SER A 126 16.14 2.27 -9.03
CA SER A 126 14.82 2.86 -9.12
C SER A 126 14.62 3.74 -10.34
N ILE A 127 13.40 3.71 -10.87
CA ILE A 127 12.87 4.69 -11.84
C ILE A 127 11.70 5.45 -11.19
N TYR A 128 11.50 6.70 -11.59
CA TYR A 128 10.53 7.63 -11.02
C TYR A 128 9.64 8.22 -12.11
N PHE A 129 8.35 8.33 -11.82
CA PHE A 129 7.35 8.87 -12.73
C PHE A 129 6.11 9.33 -11.93
N PHE A 130 5.12 9.87 -12.63
CA PHE A 130 3.84 10.29 -12.05
C PHE A 130 2.69 9.67 -12.82
N ASP A 131 1.57 9.45 -12.13
CA ASP A 131 0.29 9.18 -12.81
C ASP A 131 -0.41 10.49 -13.23
N HIS A 132 -1.59 10.39 -13.84
CA HIS A 132 -2.36 11.57 -14.26
C HIS A 132 -2.91 12.41 -13.09
N ASN A 133 -2.90 11.89 -11.86
CA ASN A 133 -3.27 12.62 -10.65
C ASN A 133 -2.04 13.28 -9.98
N VAL A 134 -0.86 13.21 -10.61
CA VAL A 134 0.40 13.72 -10.07
C VAL A 134 0.81 12.98 -8.79
N ILE A 135 0.41 11.71 -8.66
CA ILE A 135 0.89 10.86 -7.56
C ILE A 135 2.33 10.47 -7.89
N PRO A 136 3.30 10.72 -6.99
CA PRO A 136 4.68 10.35 -7.22
C PRO A 136 4.85 8.82 -7.06
N LEU A 137 5.23 8.16 -8.15
CA LEU A 137 5.44 6.71 -8.21
C LEU A 137 6.89 6.35 -8.52
N GLU A 138 7.34 5.25 -7.94
CA GLU A 138 8.65 4.65 -8.13
C GLU A 138 8.47 3.17 -8.46
N ILE A 139 9.31 2.63 -9.34
CA ILE A 139 9.49 1.19 -9.49
C ILE A 139 10.93 0.87 -9.11
N SER A 140 11.11 -0.11 -8.22
CA SER A 140 12.39 -0.48 -7.64
C SER A 140 12.69 -1.96 -7.81
N TRP A 141 13.91 -2.26 -8.24
CA TRP A 141 14.49 -3.60 -8.14
C TRP A 141 15.43 -3.65 -6.93
N GLU A 142 15.20 -4.58 -6.01
CA GLU A 142 16.09 -4.84 -4.88
C GLU A 142 17.32 -5.62 -5.35
N CYS A 143 18.49 -4.98 -5.29
CA CYS A 143 19.75 -5.56 -5.78
C CYS A 143 20.67 -6.03 -4.65
N MET A 144 20.26 -5.86 -3.38
CA MET A 144 21.05 -6.21 -2.21
C MET A 144 20.22 -6.86 -1.11
N GLU A 145 20.71 -7.97 -0.54
CA GLU A 145 20.13 -8.62 0.63
C GLU A 145 20.77 -8.12 1.92
N MET A 146 19.97 -7.83 2.94
CA MET A 146 20.45 -7.44 4.27
C MET A 146 20.77 -8.66 5.14
N LEU A 147 22.05 -8.86 5.44
CA LEU A 147 22.52 -9.99 6.26
C LEU A 147 22.40 -9.76 7.77
N VAL A 148 22.28 -8.49 8.19
CA VAL A 148 22.15 -8.06 9.59
C VAL A 148 21.00 -7.07 9.68
N VAL A 149 20.14 -7.21 10.69
CA VAL A 149 18.97 -6.34 10.88
C VAL A 149 18.86 -5.86 12.34
N PRO A 150 18.90 -4.54 12.62
CA PRO A 150 19.02 -3.45 11.65
C PRO A 150 20.47 -3.31 11.12
N ALA A 151 20.63 -3.01 9.83
CA ALA A 151 21.91 -2.58 9.24
C ALA A 151 21.89 -1.05 9.13
N MET A 152 22.80 -0.37 9.83
CA MET A 152 22.83 1.10 9.93
C MET A 152 24.21 1.63 9.52
N SER A 153 24.22 2.79 8.86
CA SER A 153 25.43 3.55 8.50
C SER A 153 25.13 5.03 8.66
N GLU A 154 25.40 5.58 9.85
CA GLU A 154 25.09 6.97 10.22
C GLU A 154 26.19 7.59 11.08
N ASP A 155 26.37 8.90 10.99
CA ASP A 155 27.41 9.64 11.73
C ASP A 155 27.02 9.94 13.19
N ASP A 156 25.71 9.96 13.50
CA ASP A 156 25.15 10.28 14.81
C ASP A 156 24.02 9.29 15.15
N PRO A 157 24.35 8.07 15.63
CA PRO A 157 23.37 7.02 15.82
C PRO A 157 22.43 7.30 17.00
N MET A 158 21.15 7.02 16.81
CA MET A 158 20.17 7.14 17.89
C MET A 158 20.21 5.91 18.79
N ASP A 159 20.33 6.11 20.12
CA ASP A 159 20.38 5.03 21.12
C ASP A 159 19.23 4.01 20.97
N ILE A 160 18.03 4.47 20.60
CA ILE A 160 16.86 3.61 20.41
C ILE A 160 17.04 2.56 19.30
N VAL A 161 17.89 2.83 18.29
CA VAL A 161 18.17 1.86 17.21
C VAL A 161 19.04 0.71 17.73
N ALA A 162 19.89 0.97 18.72
CA ALA A 162 20.72 -0.04 19.36
C ALA A 162 19.91 -1.06 20.19
N GLU A 163 18.63 -0.78 20.46
CA GLU A 163 17.72 -1.72 21.15
C GLU A 163 17.38 -2.95 20.28
N GLY A 164 17.62 -2.91 18.96
CA GLY A 164 17.47 -4.03 18.03
C GLY A 164 16.29 -3.91 17.07
N SER A 165 16.13 -4.88 16.16
CA SER A 165 15.13 -4.87 15.07
C SER A 165 13.73 -5.32 15.48
N GLY A 166 13.58 -5.90 16.68
CA GLY A 166 12.33 -6.41 17.20
C GLY A 166 11.55 -5.40 18.06
N PRO A 167 10.26 -5.64 18.31
CA PRO A 167 9.48 -4.85 19.26
C PRO A 167 10.06 -4.93 20.68
N GLN A 168 10.17 -3.77 21.34
CA GLN A 168 10.65 -3.67 22.72
C GLN A 168 9.46 -3.72 23.71
N PRO A 169 9.34 -4.76 24.55
CA PRO A 169 8.24 -4.87 25.50
C PRO A 169 8.35 -3.83 26.61
N GLY A 170 7.21 -3.36 27.12
CA GLY A 170 7.16 -2.43 28.27
C GLY A 170 7.27 -0.95 27.92
N VAL A 171 7.55 -0.59 26.66
CA VAL A 171 7.53 0.82 26.19
C VAL A 171 6.11 1.40 26.23
N TRP A 172 5.12 0.60 25.83
CA TRP A 172 3.71 0.98 25.83
C TRP A 172 2.93 0.31 26.96
N PRO A 173 1.86 0.93 27.49
CA PRO A 173 1.04 0.34 28.53
C PRO A 173 0.47 -1.02 28.13
N ALA A 174 0.46 -1.97 29.07
CA ALA A 174 -0.22 -3.23 28.87
C ALA A 174 -1.74 -3.03 28.72
N VAL A 175 -2.38 -3.84 27.87
CA VAL A 175 -3.85 -3.87 27.76
C VAL A 175 -4.43 -4.42 29.06
N THR A 176 -5.07 -3.56 29.85
CA THR A 176 -5.69 -3.95 31.13
C THR A 176 -7.19 -4.20 31.03
N LYS A 177 -7.83 -3.71 29.97
CA LYS A 177 -9.27 -3.85 29.70
C LYS A 177 -9.48 -4.20 28.22
N PRO A 178 -9.26 -5.45 27.81
CA PRO A 178 -9.46 -5.84 26.42
C PRO A 178 -10.95 -5.70 26.04
N THR A 179 -11.21 -5.40 24.77
CA THR A 179 -12.58 -5.40 24.22
C THR A 179 -13.24 -6.75 24.49
N PRO A 180 -14.36 -6.83 25.23
CA PRO A 180 -15.08 -8.08 25.43
C PRO A 180 -15.56 -8.66 24.09
N PRO A 181 -15.64 -9.99 23.92
CA PRO A 181 -16.11 -10.60 22.67
C PRO A 181 -17.45 -10.05 22.17
N ALA A 182 -18.39 -9.74 23.07
CA ALA A 182 -19.69 -9.14 22.73
C ALA A 182 -19.60 -7.73 22.11
N GLN A 183 -18.48 -7.03 22.28
CA GLN A 183 -18.21 -5.71 21.70
C GLN A 183 -17.33 -5.78 20.45
N MET A 184 -16.85 -6.97 20.05
CA MET A 184 -16.08 -7.17 18.82
C MET A 184 -16.99 -7.21 17.58
N VAL A 185 -17.78 -6.15 17.42
CA VAL A 185 -18.74 -5.95 16.32
C VAL A 185 -18.38 -4.68 15.56
N ALA A 186 -18.66 -4.65 14.26
CA ALA A 186 -18.38 -3.50 13.40
C ALA A 186 -19.69 -2.82 12.98
N SER A 187 -19.68 -1.48 12.98
CA SER A 187 -20.74 -0.70 12.36
C SER A 187 -20.72 -0.82 10.83
N PRO A 188 -21.87 -0.73 10.15
CA PRO A 188 -21.93 -0.76 8.70
C PRO A 188 -21.25 0.47 8.09
N GLY A 189 -20.39 0.26 7.08
CA GLY A 189 -19.80 1.32 6.25
C GLY A 189 -20.28 1.27 4.80
N ASN A 190 -19.80 2.18 3.96
CA ASN A 190 -20.24 2.32 2.55
C ASN A 190 -20.06 1.05 1.70
N GLY A 191 -19.12 0.16 2.07
CA GLY A 191 -18.91 -1.12 1.38
C GLY A 191 -19.89 -2.23 1.77
N LEU A 192 -20.76 -2.03 2.76
CA LEU A 192 -21.70 -3.09 3.20
C LEU A 192 -22.70 -3.48 2.10
N PRO A 193 -23.39 -2.54 1.42
CA PRO A 193 -24.31 -2.90 0.33
C PRO A 193 -23.62 -3.64 -0.83
N MET A 194 -22.34 -3.34 -1.09
CA MET A 194 -21.52 -4.07 -2.05
C MET A 194 -21.33 -5.53 -1.63
N ARG A 195 -21.00 -5.78 -0.35
CA ARG A 195 -20.87 -7.15 0.18
C ARG A 195 -22.16 -7.95 -0.01
N GLU A 196 -23.30 -7.38 0.35
CA GLU A 196 -24.61 -8.04 0.21
C GLU A 196 -24.93 -8.36 -1.25
N THR A 197 -24.65 -7.41 -2.14
CA THR A 197 -24.80 -7.61 -3.59
C THR A 197 -23.90 -8.71 -4.11
N PHE A 198 -22.62 -8.73 -3.71
CA PHE A 198 -21.66 -9.75 -4.15
C PHE A 198 -22.03 -11.15 -3.65
N LEU A 199 -22.52 -11.28 -2.41
CA LEU A 199 -23.00 -12.55 -1.89
C LEU A 199 -24.24 -13.02 -2.65
N ARG A 200 -25.22 -12.13 -2.86
CA ARG A 200 -26.46 -12.44 -3.60
C ARG A 200 -26.19 -12.87 -5.05
N GLU A 201 -25.20 -12.27 -5.69
CA GLU A 201 -24.84 -12.56 -7.09
C GLU A 201 -23.79 -13.68 -7.24
N GLY A 202 -23.35 -14.29 -6.14
CA GLY A 202 -22.33 -15.35 -6.17
C GLY A 202 -20.93 -14.87 -6.60
N LYS A 203 -20.66 -13.56 -6.49
CA LYS A 203 -19.36 -12.94 -6.80
C LYS A 203 -18.34 -13.08 -5.68
N ALA A 204 -18.80 -13.32 -4.46
CA ALA A 204 -17.96 -13.50 -3.29
C ALA A 204 -18.57 -14.50 -2.31
N ARG A 205 -17.75 -14.95 -1.36
CA ARG A 205 -18.18 -15.69 -0.18
C ARG A 205 -17.52 -15.09 1.06
N LEU A 206 -18.18 -15.24 2.21
CA LEU A 206 -17.57 -14.88 3.48
C LEU A 206 -16.40 -15.82 3.77
N LYS A 207 -15.36 -15.32 4.46
CA LYS A 207 -14.27 -16.15 4.96
C LYS A 207 -14.77 -17.03 6.11
N ASP A 208 -14.14 -18.18 6.28
CA ASP A 208 -14.39 -19.06 7.42
C ASP A 208 -14.17 -18.30 8.73
N GLY A 209 -15.09 -18.47 9.68
CA GLY A 209 -15.06 -17.79 10.98
C GLY A 209 -15.61 -16.36 10.98
N PHE A 210 -16.03 -15.80 9.83
CA PHE A 210 -16.81 -14.56 9.84
C PHE A 210 -18.22 -14.86 10.40
N PRO A 211 -18.71 -14.11 11.41
CA PRO A 211 -20.04 -14.35 11.95
C PRO A 211 -21.08 -14.15 10.85
N ALA A 212 -21.88 -15.19 10.57
CA ALA A 212 -23.08 -15.02 9.76
C ALA A 212 -23.92 -13.90 10.40
N ALA A 213 -24.51 -13.02 9.58
CA ALA A 213 -25.41 -12.00 10.11
C ALA A 213 -26.44 -12.68 11.02
N ALA A 214 -26.65 -12.15 12.22
CA ALA A 214 -27.70 -12.65 13.10
C ALA A 214 -29.03 -12.51 12.34
N GLU A 215 -29.74 -13.64 12.15
CA GLU A 215 -31.11 -13.65 11.64
C GLU A 215 -32.07 -12.90 12.56
#